data_AF-A0A0H3PB65-F1
#
_entry.id   AF-A0A0H3PB65-F1
#
_cell.length_a   1.000
_cell.length_b   1.000
_cell.length_c   1.000
_cell.angle_alpha   90.00
_cell.angle_beta   90.00
_cell.angle_gamma   90.00
#
_symmetry.space_group_name_H-M   'P 1'
#
loop_
_entity.id
_entity.type
_entity.pdbx_description
1 polymer ?
#
loop_
_entity_poly.entity_id
_entity_poly.type
_entity_poly.pdbx_seq_one_letter_code
_entity_poly.pdbx_strand_id
1 'polypeptide(L)'
;MHGDQNTQKSSAVQGGTLSDGSAIFATEMVKATNDKGNEVRLMPYAELMQWKVDGNQIQGTLHGWQQVGAEAVVYQELGKRITLALMDEDARNHVQVLKTVHDAVTDSDWKEISVTVNVAKEKMTSDLTALNQYGNQLNQTQCSGCHSAIGSDHYTANQWIGVVNSMKNRTSLNKDEVRALTIYLQRNAKDMAKQ
;
A
#
# COMPACT_ATOMS: atom_id res chain seq x y z
N MET A 1 29.09 -10.79 -30.94
CA MET A 1 27.61 -10.82 -30.99
C MET A 1 27.11 -11.57 -29.77
N HIS A 2 26.86 -10.89 -28.65
CA HIS A 2 26.10 -11.31 -27.45
C HIS A 2 26.31 -10.12 -26.49
N GLY A 3 25.42 -9.17 -26.29
CA GLY A 3 23.97 -9.13 -26.39
C GLY A 3 23.58 -8.22 -25.22
N ASP A 4 23.48 -6.93 -25.48
CA ASP A 4 23.19 -5.91 -24.46
C ASP A 4 21.85 -6.25 -23.80
N GLN A 5 21.90 -6.67 -22.52
CA GLN A 5 20.70 -6.76 -21.72
C GLN A 5 20.24 -5.35 -21.38
N ASN A 6 19.28 -4.89 -22.19
CA ASN A 6 18.48 -3.70 -21.97
C ASN A 6 17.82 -3.82 -20.59
N THR A 7 18.44 -3.18 -19.59
CA THR A 7 17.87 -3.02 -18.25
C THR A 7 16.72 -2.03 -18.38
N GLN A 8 15.54 -2.54 -18.76
CA GLN A 8 14.31 -1.77 -18.68
C GLN A 8 14.04 -1.47 -17.21
N LYS A 9 14.42 -0.27 -16.79
CA LYS A 9 14.05 0.33 -15.51
C LYS A 9 12.53 0.24 -15.38
N SER A 10 12.02 -0.43 -14.35
CA SER A 10 10.59 -0.51 -14.07
C SER A 10 10.03 0.91 -14.00
N SER A 11 9.16 1.28 -14.94
CA SER A 11 8.59 2.62 -14.97
C SER A 11 7.53 2.72 -13.89
N ALA A 12 7.70 3.66 -12.96
CA ALA A 12 6.70 3.95 -11.95
C ALA A 12 5.39 4.40 -12.61
N VAL A 13 4.25 4.02 -12.03
CA VAL A 13 2.94 4.46 -12.50
C VAL A 13 2.84 5.97 -12.31
N GLN A 14 2.64 6.70 -13.41
CA GLN A 14 2.37 8.14 -13.38
C GLN A 14 0.94 8.34 -12.86
N GLY A 15 0.78 9.08 -11.76
CA GLY A 15 -0.55 9.46 -11.26
C GLY A 15 -1.21 10.51 -12.16
N GLY A 16 -2.49 10.78 -11.89
CA GLY A 16 -3.26 11.83 -12.58
C GLY A 16 -4.33 11.36 -13.56
N THR A 17 -4.32 10.09 -13.97
CA THR A 17 -5.44 9.46 -14.69
C THR A 17 -6.44 8.95 -13.66
N LEU A 18 -7.58 9.64 -13.52
CA LEU A 18 -8.65 9.28 -12.60
C LEU A 18 -9.94 9.09 -13.38
N SER A 19 -10.65 8.00 -13.09
CA SER A 19 -12.00 7.71 -13.59
C SER A 19 -13.01 7.95 -12.47
N ASP A 20 -14.06 8.70 -12.75
CA ASP A 20 -15.12 8.97 -11.77
C ASP A 20 -15.80 7.68 -11.30
N GLY A 21 -16.05 7.57 -10.00
CA GLY A 21 -16.81 6.48 -9.38
C GLY A 21 -16.01 5.22 -8.98
N SER A 22 -14.72 5.14 -9.27
CA SER A 22 -13.85 4.03 -8.83
C SER A 22 -12.98 4.42 -7.63
N ALA A 23 -12.49 3.41 -6.90
CA ALA A 23 -11.40 3.59 -5.94
C ALA A 23 -10.17 4.24 -6.60
N ILE A 24 -9.39 4.99 -5.83
CA ILE A 24 -8.09 5.52 -6.26
C ILE A 24 -7.01 5.08 -5.28
N PHE A 25 -5.79 4.95 -5.78
CA PHE A 25 -4.68 4.36 -5.06
C PHE A 25 -3.48 5.28 -5.08
N ALA A 26 -2.79 5.41 -3.96
CA ALA A 26 -1.50 6.08 -3.92
C ALA A 26 -0.46 5.27 -4.73
N THR A 27 0.23 5.93 -5.65
CA THR A 27 1.22 5.28 -6.52
C THR A 27 2.54 5.02 -5.79
N GLU A 28 2.81 5.79 -4.75
CA GLU A 28 4.02 5.72 -3.93
C GLU A 28 3.73 6.12 -2.48
N MET A 29 4.75 6.12 -1.63
CA MET A 29 4.61 6.71 -0.30
C MET A 29 4.47 8.22 -0.43
N VAL A 30 3.34 8.77 0.03
CA VAL A 30 3.02 10.19 -0.17
C VAL A 30 2.57 10.82 1.15
N LYS A 31 2.99 12.06 1.35
CA LYS A 31 2.47 12.91 2.43
C LYS A 31 1.06 13.40 2.06
N ALA A 32 0.10 13.11 2.92
CA ALA A 32 -1.26 13.62 2.91
C ALA A 32 -1.55 14.31 4.25
N THR A 33 -2.73 14.92 4.36
CA THR A 33 -3.22 15.49 5.64
C THR A 33 -4.65 15.05 5.91
N ASN A 34 -5.05 14.96 7.17
CA ASN A 34 -6.47 14.82 7.50
C ASN A 34 -7.22 16.16 7.35
N ASP A 35 -8.51 16.19 7.69
CA ASP A 35 -9.35 17.40 7.64
C ASP A 35 -8.89 18.52 8.61
N LYS A 36 -8.05 18.20 9.60
CA LYS A 36 -7.43 19.15 10.53
C LYS A 36 -6.05 19.64 10.09
N GLY A 37 -5.51 19.10 8.99
CA GLY A 37 -4.17 19.43 8.52
C GLY A 37 -3.05 18.58 9.16
N ASN A 38 -3.37 17.59 9.98
CA ASN A 38 -2.40 16.69 10.64
C ASN A 38 -1.84 15.69 9.63
N GLU A 39 -0.58 15.27 9.78
CA GLU A 39 0.10 14.45 8.77
C GLU A 39 -0.44 13.01 8.77
N VAL A 40 -0.83 12.55 7.57
CA VAL A 40 -1.11 11.16 7.27
C VAL A 40 -0.19 10.76 6.13
N ARG A 41 0.69 9.79 6.35
CA ARG A 41 1.56 9.28 5.29
C ARG A 41 0.92 8.05 4.67
N LEU A 42 0.44 8.19 3.44
CA LEU A 42 -0.13 7.08 2.68
C LEU A 42 1.00 6.20 2.14
N MET A 43 0.78 4.90 2.17
CA MET A 43 1.65 3.90 1.55
C MET A 43 1.25 3.68 0.08
N PRO A 44 2.14 3.12 -0.77
CA PRO A 44 1.73 2.63 -2.07
C PRO A 44 0.52 1.69 -1.94
N TYR A 45 -0.43 1.74 -2.87
CA TYR A 45 -1.71 1.03 -2.84
C TYR A 45 -2.69 1.47 -1.74
N ALA A 46 -2.40 2.55 -0.98
CA ALA A 46 -3.40 3.12 -0.08
C ALA A 46 -4.64 3.53 -0.87
N GLU A 47 -5.76 2.90 -0.56
CA GLU A 47 -7.02 3.06 -1.27
C GLU A 47 -7.84 4.19 -0.66
N LEU A 48 -8.28 5.14 -1.49
CA LEU A 48 -9.26 6.15 -1.12
C LEU A 48 -10.55 5.95 -1.89
N MET A 49 -11.66 6.05 -1.15
CA MET A 49 -13.03 5.99 -1.65
C MET A 49 -13.73 7.33 -1.45
N GLN A 50 -14.90 7.52 -2.06
CA GLN A 50 -15.74 8.72 -1.86
C GLN A 50 -14.94 10.02 -2.03
N TRP A 51 -14.15 10.09 -3.09
CA TRP A 51 -13.22 11.20 -3.29
C TRP A 51 -13.76 12.26 -4.23
N LYS A 52 -13.22 13.48 -4.08
CA LYS A 52 -13.47 14.63 -4.96
C LYS A 52 -12.15 15.34 -5.27
N VAL A 53 -12.07 15.91 -6.46
CA VAL A 53 -10.95 16.76 -6.86
C VAL A 53 -11.22 18.19 -6.42
N ASP A 54 -10.24 18.80 -5.77
CA ASP A 54 -10.22 20.22 -5.41
C ASP A 54 -8.90 20.84 -5.91
N GLY A 55 -8.95 21.40 -7.12
CA GLY A 55 -7.76 21.88 -7.84
C GLY A 55 -6.73 20.76 -8.06
N ASN A 56 -5.55 20.90 -7.45
CA ASN A 56 -4.45 19.92 -7.52
C ASN A 56 -4.49 18.91 -6.36
N GLN A 57 -5.51 18.95 -5.50
CA GLN A 57 -5.69 18.02 -4.39
C GLN A 57 -6.85 17.08 -4.67
N ILE A 58 -6.81 15.93 -4.02
CA ILE A 58 -7.93 15.02 -3.87
C ILE A 58 -8.25 14.95 -2.40
N GLN A 59 -9.52 15.17 -2.06
CA GLN A 59 -10.05 14.82 -0.75
C GLN A 59 -10.79 13.50 -0.89
N GLY A 60 -10.40 12.47 -0.14
CA GLY A 60 -11.02 11.15 -0.16
C GLY A 60 -11.04 10.49 1.21
N THR A 61 -11.77 9.39 1.33
CA THR A 61 -11.89 8.64 2.59
C THR A 61 -11.01 7.41 2.55
N LEU A 62 -10.07 7.34 3.49
CA LEU A 62 -9.28 6.14 3.78
C LEU A 62 -10.05 5.28 4.79
N HIS A 63 -10.27 4.01 4.44
CA HIS A 63 -10.80 3.00 5.36
C HIS A 63 -9.69 2.01 5.74
N GLY A 64 -9.70 1.56 6.99
CA GLY A 64 -8.75 0.54 7.43
C GLY A 64 -8.93 0.13 8.89
N TRP A 65 -7.90 -0.51 9.42
CA TRP A 65 -7.90 -1.11 10.74
C TRP A 65 -6.70 -0.65 11.57
N GLN A 66 -6.90 -0.37 12.84
CA GLN A 66 -5.86 -0.06 13.82
C GLN A 66 -5.90 -1.08 14.95
N GLN A 67 -4.75 -1.64 15.32
CA GLN A 67 -4.63 -2.43 16.54
C GLN A 67 -4.58 -1.50 17.75
N VAL A 68 -5.32 -1.83 18.81
CA VAL A 68 -5.30 -1.06 20.07
C VAL A 68 -3.89 -1.06 20.65
N GLY A 69 -3.37 0.13 20.97
CA GLY A 69 -1.99 0.34 21.43
C GLY A 69 -0.96 0.53 20.30
N ALA A 70 -1.37 0.43 19.04
CA ALA A 70 -0.54 0.67 17.86
C ALA A 70 -1.25 1.56 16.83
N GLU A 71 -2.00 2.57 17.28
CA GLU A 71 -2.84 3.45 16.45
C GLU A 71 -2.03 4.28 15.41
N ALA A 72 -0.70 4.30 15.49
CA ALA A 72 0.15 4.96 14.49
C ALA A 72 0.10 4.29 13.11
N VAL A 73 -0.42 3.07 13.00
CA VAL A 73 -0.42 2.30 11.76
C VAL A 73 -1.86 1.94 11.39
N VAL A 74 -2.25 2.28 10.15
CA VAL A 74 -3.50 1.84 9.54
C VAL A 74 -3.21 0.67 8.62
N TYR A 75 -3.92 -0.43 8.83
CA TYR A 75 -3.82 -1.66 8.06
C TYR A 75 -5.03 -1.83 7.14
N GLN A 76 -4.84 -2.53 6.02
CA GLN A 76 -5.90 -2.80 5.05
C GLN A 76 -6.99 -3.71 5.62
N GLU A 77 -6.59 -4.75 6.35
CA GLU A 77 -7.48 -5.78 6.86
C GLU A 77 -7.08 -6.16 8.29
N LEU A 78 -8.07 -6.59 9.07
CA LEU A 78 -7.88 -7.09 10.43
C LEU A 78 -6.86 -8.26 10.43
N GLY A 79 -5.85 -8.16 11.29
CA GLY A 79 -4.80 -9.19 11.45
C GLY A 79 -3.81 -9.30 10.28
N LYS A 80 -3.97 -8.51 9.21
CA LYS A 80 -3.04 -8.49 8.07
C LYS A 80 -2.14 -7.26 8.16
N ARG A 81 -0.83 -7.48 8.19
CA ARG A 81 0.20 -6.44 8.28
C ARG A 81 0.45 -5.75 6.93
N ILE A 82 -0.61 -5.41 6.22
CA ILE A 82 -0.60 -4.65 4.95
C ILE A 82 -0.88 -3.19 5.31
N THR A 83 0.18 -2.40 5.45
CA THR A 83 0.05 -1.00 5.88
C THR A 83 -0.49 -0.12 4.76
N LEU A 84 -1.58 0.61 5.03
CA LEU A 84 -2.13 1.63 4.14
C LEU A 84 -1.64 3.03 4.52
N ALA A 85 -1.48 3.32 5.80
CA ALA A 85 -1.04 4.64 6.24
C ALA A 85 -0.28 4.61 7.57
N LEU A 86 0.52 5.65 7.78
CA LEU A 86 1.12 6.00 9.06
C LEU A 86 0.57 7.35 9.51
N MET A 87 0.16 7.44 10.77
CA MET A 87 -0.44 8.64 11.36
C MET A 87 0.49 9.21 12.44
N ASP A 88 0.64 10.53 12.43
CA ASP A 88 1.23 11.24 13.57
C ASP A 88 0.29 11.25 14.79
N GLU A 89 0.77 11.78 15.91
CA GLU A 89 -0.02 11.79 17.15
C GLU A 89 -1.35 12.51 17.02
N ASP A 90 -1.34 13.69 16.38
CA ASP A 90 -2.53 14.52 16.23
C ASP A 90 -3.54 13.91 15.25
N ALA A 91 -3.09 13.26 14.18
CA ALA A 91 -3.95 12.59 13.21
C ALA A 91 -4.71 11.41 13.85
N ARG A 92 -4.06 10.65 14.74
CA ARG A 92 -4.69 9.51 15.45
C ARG A 92 -5.89 9.92 16.29
N ASN A 93 -5.88 11.14 16.84
CA ASN A 93 -6.98 11.65 17.67
C ASN A 93 -8.19 12.13 16.86
N HIS A 94 -8.09 12.13 15.53
CA HIS A 94 -9.10 12.67 14.61
C HIS A 94 -9.55 11.61 13.58
N VAL A 95 -9.55 10.34 13.97
CA VAL A 95 -10.14 9.25 13.18
C VAL A 95 -11.56 8.98 13.64
N GLN A 96 -12.42 8.55 12.71
CA GLN A 96 -13.73 8.02 13.06
C GLN A 96 -13.61 6.52 13.31
N VAL A 97 -13.90 6.07 14.53
CA VAL A 97 -13.99 4.64 14.85
C VAL A 97 -15.37 4.13 14.45
N LEU A 98 -15.41 3.15 13.55
CA LEU A 98 -16.64 2.54 13.03
C LEU A 98 -17.09 1.36 13.92
N LYS A 99 -16.14 0.51 14.32
CA LYS A 99 -16.37 -0.58 15.28
C LYS A 99 -15.07 -1.03 15.94
N THR A 100 -15.20 -1.80 17.02
CA THR A 100 -14.08 -2.49 17.66
C THR A 100 -14.36 -3.99 17.70
N VAL A 101 -13.38 -4.79 17.30
CA VAL A 101 -13.46 -6.25 17.20
C VAL A 101 -12.27 -6.85 17.94
N HIS A 102 -12.52 -7.83 18.79
CA HIS A 102 -11.47 -8.68 19.36
C HIS A 102 -11.10 -9.78 18.36
N ASP A 103 -9.83 -9.85 17.97
CA ASP A 103 -9.32 -10.87 17.06
C ASP A 103 -8.58 -11.96 17.84
N ALA A 104 -9.13 -13.18 17.84
CA ALA A 104 -8.55 -14.31 18.56
C ALA A 104 -7.21 -14.80 17.95
N VAL A 105 -6.91 -14.47 16.69
CA VAL A 105 -5.66 -14.89 16.04
C VAL A 105 -4.49 -14.05 16.53
N THR A 106 -4.68 -12.74 16.65
CA THR A 106 -3.68 -11.79 17.17
C THR A 106 -3.79 -11.58 18.68
N ASP A 107 -4.83 -12.10 19.32
CA ASP A 107 -5.18 -11.88 20.74
C ASP A 107 -5.15 -10.39 21.08
N SER A 108 -5.86 -9.61 20.27
CA SER A 108 -5.82 -8.14 20.33
C SER A 108 -7.13 -7.54 19.87
N ASP A 109 -7.44 -6.35 20.42
CA ASP A 109 -8.56 -5.54 19.95
C ASP A 109 -8.14 -4.69 18.75
N TRP A 110 -9.04 -4.61 17.77
CA TRP A 110 -8.85 -3.88 16.52
C TRP A 110 -10.00 -2.90 16.29
N LYS A 111 -9.67 -1.66 15.98
CA LYS A 111 -10.60 -0.60 15.59
C LYS A 111 -10.68 -0.56 14.07
N GLU A 112 -11.87 -0.76 13.51
CA GLU A 112 -12.14 -0.35 12.13
C GLU A 112 -12.36 1.16 12.12
N ILE A 113 -11.66 1.85 11.23
CA ILE A 113 -11.65 3.31 11.18
C ILE A 113 -11.89 3.85 9.77
N SER A 114 -12.40 5.07 9.73
CA SER A 114 -12.40 5.92 8.54
C SER A 114 -11.76 7.26 8.86
N VAL A 115 -11.05 7.82 7.88
CA VAL A 115 -10.45 9.16 7.98
C VAL A 115 -10.50 9.85 6.63
N THR A 116 -10.93 11.10 6.62
CA THR A 116 -10.84 11.96 5.42
C THR A 116 -9.41 12.42 5.27
N VAL A 117 -8.83 12.23 4.08
CA VAL A 117 -7.47 12.64 3.75
C VAL A 117 -7.46 13.54 2.52
N ASN A 118 -6.54 14.51 2.51
CA ASN A 118 -6.23 15.41 1.41
C ASN A 118 -4.84 15.05 0.88
N VAL A 119 -4.73 14.75 -0.41
CA VAL A 119 -3.49 14.29 -1.04
C VAL A 119 -3.35 14.87 -2.44
N ALA A 120 -2.11 15.10 -2.87
CA ALA A 120 -1.83 15.65 -4.20
C ALA A 120 -2.34 14.71 -5.30
N LYS A 121 -3.09 15.26 -6.26
CA LYS A 121 -3.80 14.51 -7.31
C LYS A 121 -2.84 13.67 -8.16
N GLU A 122 -1.67 14.21 -8.49
CA GLU A 122 -0.64 13.57 -9.31
C GLU A 122 0.02 12.35 -8.63
N LYS A 123 -0.28 12.10 -7.36
CA LYS A 123 0.21 10.95 -6.58
C LYS A 123 -0.81 9.82 -6.48
N MET A 124 -1.96 9.99 -7.13
CA MET A 124 -3.07 9.05 -7.11
C MET A 124 -3.36 8.53 -8.53
N THR A 125 -3.84 7.28 -8.61
CA THR A 125 -4.28 6.65 -9.86
C THR A 125 -5.55 5.83 -9.61
N SER A 126 -6.45 5.74 -10.61
CA SER A 126 -7.52 4.73 -10.58
C SER A 126 -7.10 3.40 -11.24
N ASP A 127 -5.90 3.32 -11.83
CA ASP A 127 -5.41 2.13 -12.54
C ASP A 127 -4.68 1.16 -11.60
N LEU A 128 -5.46 0.37 -10.86
CA LEU A 128 -4.93 -0.71 -10.02
C LEU A 128 -4.21 -1.78 -10.85
N THR A 129 -4.62 -2.00 -12.09
CA THR A 129 -3.98 -2.97 -12.99
C THR A 129 -2.53 -2.57 -13.27
N ALA A 130 -2.28 -1.31 -13.62
CA ALA A 130 -0.94 -0.80 -13.83
C ALA A 130 -0.08 -0.87 -12.56
N LEU A 131 -0.65 -0.59 -11.38
CA LEU A 131 0.07 -0.75 -10.12
C LEU A 131 0.48 -2.22 -9.89
N ASN A 132 -0.46 -3.16 -10.05
CA ASN A 132 -0.18 -4.59 -9.92
C ASN A 132 0.85 -5.07 -10.96
N GLN A 133 0.80 -4.56 -12.19
CA GLN A 133 1.80 -4.86 -13.21
C GLN A 133 3.19 -4.36 -12.79
N TYR A 134 3.29 -3.14 -12.24
CA TYR A 134 4.54 -2.60 -11.72
C TYR A 134 5.09 -3.45 -10.56
N GLY A 135 4.24 -3.84 -9.60
CA GLY A 135 4.63 -4.74 -8.50
C GLY A 135 5.09 -6.11 -8.99
N ASN A 136 4.40 -6.69 -9.97
CA ASN A 136 4.80 -7.95 -10.60
C ASN A 136 6.14 -7.80 -11.32
N GLN A 137 6.35 -6.71 -12.07
CA GLN A 137 7.60 -6.45 -12.75
C GLN A 137 8.76 -6.31 -11.74
N LEU A 138 8.56 -5.61 -10.63
CA LEU A 138 9.56 -5.57 -9.55
C LEU A 138 9.91 -6.98 -9.06
N ASN A 139 8.91 -7.84 -8.82
CA ASN A 139 9.15 -9.22 -8.39
C ASN A 139 9.95 -10.00 -9.45
N GLN A 140 9.51 -9.98 -10.70
CA GLN A 140 10.15 -10.72 -11.78
C GLN A 140 11.56 -10.23 -12.06
N THR A 141 11.79 -8.92 -12.11
CA THR A 141 13.11 -8.38 -12.44
C THR A 141 14.09 -8.48 -11.28
N GLN A 142 13.65 -8.26 -10.05
CA GLN A 142 14.55 -8.13 -8.89
C GLN A 142 14.71 -9.44 -8.11
N CYS A 143 13.77 -10.38 -8.21
CA CYS A 143 13.80 -11.63 -7.46
C CYS A 143 14.08 -12.87 -8.32
N SER A 144 14.31 -12.72 -9.63
CA SER A 144 14.63 -13.84 -10.54
C SER A 144 16.12 -14.02 -10.87
N GLY A 145 17.00 -13.16 -10.34
CA GLY A 145 18.42 -13.15 -10.73
C GLY A 145 19.23 -14.37 -10.27
N CYS A 146 18.79 -15.07 -9.22
CA CYS A 146 19.50 -16.24 -8.67
C CYS A 146 18.71 -17.56 -8.76
N HIS A 147 17.38 -17.47 -8.78
CA HIS A 147 16.43 -18.58 -8.90
C HIS A 147 15.14 -18.02 -9.51
N SER A 148 14.18 -18.86 -9.88
CA SER A 148 12.87 -18.35 -10.33
C SER A 148 12.19 -17.51 -9.25
N ALA A 149 11.56 -16.40 -9.65
CA ALA A 149 10.79 -15.58 -8.73
C ALA A 149 9.62 -16.40 -8.14
N ILE A 150 9.39 -16.27 -6.84
CA ILE A 150 8.30 -16.97 -6.15
C ILE A 150 6.99 -16.25 -6.49
N GLY A 151 5.96 -17.01 -6.89
CA GLY A 151 4.62 -16.49 -7.14
C GLY A 151 4.01 -15.87 -5.88
N SER A 152 3.25 -14.78 -6.02
CA SER A 152 2.68 -14.03 -4.88
C SER A 152 1.75 -14.89 -4.02
N ASP A 153 1.11 -15.89 -4.60
CA ASP A 153 0.19 -16.83 -3.98
C ASP A 153 0.89 -17.99 -3.22
N HIS A 154 2.21 -17.94 -3.04
CA HIS A 154 2.93 -18.99 -2.31
C HIS A 154 2.88 -18.80 -0.79
N TYR A 155 3.09 -17.57 -0.32
CA TYR A 155 3.11 -17.21 1.10
C TYR A 155 1.84 -16.45 1.52
N THR A 156 1.61 -16.37 2.82
CA THR A 156 0.59 -15.46 3.39
C THR A 156 1.06 -14.00 3.34
N ALA A 157 0.11 -13.06 3.41
CA ALA A 157 0.41 -11.63 3.46
C ALA A 157 1.40 -11.28 4.59
N ASN A 158 1.28 -11.91 5.75
CA ASN A 158 2.19 -11.64 6.87
C ASN A 158 3.58 -12.27 6.68
N GLN A 159 3.68 -13.40 5.95
CA GLN A 159 4.96 -14.07 5.68
C GLN A 159 5.82 -13.33 4.65
N TRP A 160 5.20 -12.67 3.65
CA TRP A 160 5.93 -11.92 2.62
C TRP A 160 6.86 -10.84 3.18
N ILE A 161 6.52 -10.25 4.33
CA ILE A 161 7.37 -9.26 5.01
C ILE A 161 8.76 -9.87 5.32
N GLY A 162 8.80 -11.10 5.84
CA GLY A 162 10.05 -11.78 6.17
C GLY A 162 10.84 -12.13 4.91
N VAL A 163 10.16 -12.65 3.88
CA VAL A 163 10.76 -13.04 2.60
C VAL A 163 11.43 -11.84 1.94
N VAL A 164 10.71 -10.74 1.74
CA VAL A 164 11.27 -9.53 1.10
C VAL A 164 12.43 -8.96 1.93
N ASN A 165 12.28 -8.89 3.27
CA ASN A 165 13.36 -8.39 4.11
C ASN A 165 14.63 -9.23 4.07
N SER A 166 14.51 -10.55 3.88
CA SER A 166 15.67 -11.43 3.76
C SER A 166 16.45 -11.21 2.45
N MET A 167 15.75 -10.79 1.38
CA MET A 167 16.32 -10.69 0.04
C MET A 167 16.64 -9.26 -0.41
N LYS A 168 16.01 -8.22 0.16
CA LYS A 168 16.14 -6.82 -0.34
C LYS A 168 17.58 -6.30 -0.46
N ASN A 169 18.51 -6.78 0.38
CA ASN A 169 19.92 -6.37 0.33
C ASN A 169 20.73 -7.13 -0.75
N ARG A 170 20.09 -8.07 -1.46
CA ARG A 170 20.65 -8.85 -2.57
C ARG A 170 20.06 -8.43 -3.92
N THR A 171 19.21 -7.41 -3.93
CA THR A 171 18.60 -6.84 -5.13
C THR A 171 19.03 -5.38 -5.29
N SER A 172 18.68 -4.77 -6.41
CA SER A 172 18.92 -3.34 -6.66
C SER A 172 17.73 -2.46 -6.25
N LEU A 173 16.78 -3.01 -5.47
CA LEU A 173 15.58 -2.30 -5.04
C LEU A 173 15.93 -1.13 -4.11
N ASN A 174 15.41 0.05 -4.41
CA ASN A 174 15.42 1.16 -3.45
C ASN A 174 14.32 0.98 -2.38
N LYS A 175 14.30 1.86 -1.37
CA LYS A 175 13.35 1.75 -0.24
C LYS A 175 11.87 1.81 -0.66
N ASP A 176 11.53 2.61 -1.67
CA ASP A 176 10.15 2.73 -2.15
C ASP A 176 9.74 1.53 -3.00
N GLU A 177 10.65 1.02 -3.83
CA GLU A 177 10.43 -0.22 -4.57
C GLU A 177 10.27 -1.42 -3.63
N VAL A 178 11.06 -1.51 -2.55
CA VAL A 178 10.87 -2.54 -1.51
C VAL A 178 9.47 -2.47 -0.91
N ARG A 179 8.96 -1.27 -0.61
CA ARG A 179 7.60 -1.09 -0.06
C ARG A 179 6.54 -1.48 -1.07
N ALA A 180 6.64 -0.99 -2.30
CA ALA A 180 5.70 -1.29 -3.38
C ALA A 180 5.65 -2.79 -3.68
N LEU A 181 6.82 -3.44 -3.79
CA LEU A 181 6.93 -4.89 -3.98
C LEU A 181 6.33 -5.66 -2.80
N THR A 182 6.63 -5.25 -1.56
CA THR A 182 6.09 -5.92 -0.37
C THR A 182 4.56 -5.84 -0.39
N ILE A 183 3.99 -4.65 -0.55
CA ILE A 183 2.52 -4.47 -0.54
C ILE A 183 1.87 -5.21 -1.72
N TYR A 184 2.47 -5.19 -2.90
CA TYR A 184 2.01 -6.00 -4.04
C TYR A 184 1.92 -7.49 -3.69
N LEU A 185 3.01 -8.07 -3.17
CA LEU A 185 3.06 -9.49 -2.80
C LEU A 185 2.05 -9.81 -1.70
N GLN A 186 1.89 -8.91 -0.73
CA GLN A 186 0.94 -9.08 0.36
C GLN A 186 -0.51 -9.04 -0.12
N ARG A 187 -0.88 -8.09 -0.99
CA ARG A 187 -2.24 -7.94 -1.53
C ARG A 187 -2.64 -9.10 -2.46
N ASN A 188 -1.66 -9.75 -3.08
CA ASN A 188 -1.83 -10.89 -3.98
C ASN A 188 -1.42 -12.23 -3.32
N ALA A 189 -1.38 -12.26 -1.98
CA ALA A 189 -1.00 -13.43 -1.20
C ALA A 189 -2.12 -14.48 -1.16
N LYS A 190 -1.77 -15.72 -0.79
CA LYS A 190 -2.70 -16.86 -0.83
C LYS A 190 -3.90 -16.76 0.09
N ASP A 191 -3.77 -15.96 1.14
CA ASP A 191 -4.76 -15.73 2.18
C ASP A 191 -5.49 -14.40 2.00
N MET A 192 -5.39 -13.81 0.81
CA MET A 192 -6.14 -12.63 0.38
C MET A 192 -7.24 -13.05 -0.61
N ALA A 193 -8.34 -12.31 -0.60
CA ALA A 193 -9.34 -12.42 -1.66
C ALA A 193 -8.70 -12.02 -3.01
N LYS A 194 -9.04 -12.76 -4.08
CA LYS A 194 -8.62 -12.37 -5.43
C LYS A 194 -9.31 -11.05 -5.79
N GLN A 195 -8.51 -10.05 -6.16
CA GLN A 195 -8.96 -8.73 -6.60
C GLN A 195 -9.46 -8.77 -8.05
#